data_AF-A0A139R1L0-F1
#
_entry.id   AF-A0A139R1L0-F1
#
_cell.length_a   1.000
_cell.length_b   1.000
_cell.length_c   1.000
_cell.angle_alpha   90.00
_cell.angle_beta   90.00
_cell.angle_gamma   90.00
#
_symmetry.space_group_name_H-M   'P 1'
#
loop_
_entity.id
_entity.type
_entity.pdbx_description
1 polymer ?
#
loop_
_entity_poly.entity_id
_entity_poly.type
_entity_poly.pdbx_seq_one_letter_code
_entity_poly.pdbx_strand_id
1 'polypeptide(L)' 'MDAVVDFINKIGNIGGIIGIGWAAWGAWDLAVGIKRELDDKKDKGIQSLILGALLGAVLKALFTALATGLQSLG' A
#
# COMPACT_ATOMS: atom_id res chain seq x y z
N MET A 1 -0.75 21.73 -17.06
CA MET A 1 -0.41 20.30 -16.87
C MET A 1 -0.04 20.00 -15.43
N ASP A 2 0.72 20.86 -14.76
CA ASP A 2 1.17 20.65 -13.37
C ASP A 2 0.06 20.30 -12.37
N ALA A 3 -1.08 21.00 -12.41
CA ALA A 3 -2.19 20.70 -11.49
C ALA A 3 -2.74 19.27 -11.60
N VAL A 4 -2.70 18.68 -12.80
CA VAL A 4 -3.16 17.31 -13.07
C VAL A 4 -2.11 16.30 -12.58
N VAL A 5 -0.84 16.58 -12.80
CA VAL A 5 0.28 15.76 -12.33
C VAL A 5 0.33 15.74 -10.81
N ASP A 6 0.18 16.90 -10.16
CA ASP A 6 0.12 17.02 -8.70
C ASP A 6 -1.06 16.27 -8.09
N PHE A 7 -2.21 16.29 -8.77
CA PHE A 7 -3.37 15.52 -8.35
C PHE A 7 -3.11 14.01 -8.41
N ILE A 8 -2.50 13.52 -9.49
CA ILE A 8 -2.14 12.10 -9.65
C ILE A 8 -1.09 11.67 -8.62
N ASN A 9 -0.07 12.49 -8.37
CA ASN A 9 0.92 12.25 -7.32
C ASN A 9 0.31 12.18 -5.92
N LYS A 10 -0.67 13.05 -5.62
CA LYS A 10 -1.43 12.98 -4.36
C LYS A 10 -2.22 11.68 -4.25
N ILE A 11 -2.87 11.22 -5.32
CA ILE A 11 -3.57 9.93 -5.32
C ILE A 11 -2.61 8.77 -5.10
N GLY A 12 -1.44 8.77 -5.77
CA GLY A 12 -0.40 7.77 -5.56
C GLY A 12 0.12 7.72 -4.12
N ASN A 13 0.26 8.88 -3.47
CA ASN A 13 0.62 8.96 -2.05
C ASN A 13 -0.50 8.45 -1.14
N ILE A 14 -1.77 8.74 -1.44
CA ILE A 14 -2.92 8.18 -0.71
C ILE A 14 -2.97 6.66 -0.86
N GLY A 15 -2.73 6.13 -2.06
CA GLY A 15 -2.63 4.68 -2.30
C GLY A 15 -1.50 4.03 -1.48
N GLY A 16 -0.36 4.71 -1.35
CA GLY A 16 0.72 4.30 -0.46
C GLY A 16 0.32 4.30 1.02
N ILE A 17 -0.40 5.32 1.49
CA ILE A 17 -0.91 5.41 2.87
C ILE A 17 -1.93 4.29 3.16
N ILE A 18 -2.83 4.00 2.22
CA ILE A 18 -3.80 2.90 2.34
C ILE A 18 -3.08 1.56 2.44
N GLY A 19 -2.02 1.33 1.65
CA GLY A 19 -1.19 0.14 1.74
C GLY A 19 -0.47 0.00 3.09
N ILE A 20 0.02 1.10 3.66
CA ILE A 20 0.60 1.12 5.02
C ILE A 20 -0.48 0.79 6.07
N GLY A 21 -1.68 1.35 5.94
CA GLY A 21 -2.81 1.05 6.83
C GLY A 21 -3.21 -0.43 6.78
N TRP A 22 -3.23 -1.02 5.58
CA TRP A 22 -3.49 -2.44 5.38
C TRP A 22 -2.38 -3.32 5.98
N ALA A 23 -1.12 -2.95 5.77
CA ALA A 23 0.01 -3.64 6.37
C ALA A 23 -0.02 -3.54 7.91
N ALA A 24 -0.37 -2.39 8.48
CA ALA A 24 -0.54 -2.21 9.92
C ALA A 24 -1.66 -3.09 10.50
N TRP A 25 -2.77 -3.28 9.75
CA TRP A 25 -3.82 -4.22 10.12
C TRP A 25 -3.31 -5.67 10.12
N GLY A 26 -2.53 -6.07 9.12
CA GLY A 26 -1.86 -7.36 9.09
C GLY A 26 -0.87 -7.57 10.25
N ALA A 27 -0.12 -6.53 10.63
CA ALA A 27 0.79 -6.55 11.78
C ALA A 27 0.04 -6.80 13.09
N TRP A 28 -1.14 -6.21 13.23
CA TRP A 28 -1.99 -6.41 14.40
C TRP A 28 -2.51 -7.85 14.49
N ASP A 29 -3.04 -8.41 13.40
CA ASP A 29 -3.48 -9.81 13.37
C ASP A 29 -2.33 -10.78 13.62
N LEU A 30 -1.14 -10.50 13.10
CA LEU A 30 0.09 -11.25 13.38
C LEU A 30 0.44 -11.21 14.87
N ALA A 31 0.48 -10.02 15.48
CA ALA A 31 0.81 -9.84 16.89
C ALA A 31 -0.20 -10.55 17.81
N VAL A 32 -1.50 -10.49 17.48
CA VAL A 32 -2.55 -11.21 18.19
C VAL A 32 -2.43 -12.73 18.00
N GLY A 33 -2.09 -13.20 16.80
CA GLY A 33 -1.84 -14.61 16.50
C GLY A 33 -0.66 -15.18 17.29
N ILE A 34 0.45 -14.45 17.35
CA ILE A 34 1.64 -14.80 18.15
C ILE A 34 1.28 -14.86 19.63
N LYS A 35 0.54 -13.88 20.16
CA LYS A 35 0.18 -13.81 21.58
C LYS A 35 -0.75 -14.93 22.05
N ARG A 36 -1.50 -15.54 21.13
CA ARG A 36 -2.53 -16.55 21.44
C ARG A 36 -2.19 -17.94 20.91
N GLU A 37 -1.00 -18.14 20.34
CA GLU A 37 -0.59 -19.38 19.64
C GLU A 37 -1.63 -19.86 18.62
N LEU A 38 -2.29 -18.92 17.93
CA LEU A 38 -3.27 -19.21 16.88
C LEU A 38 -2.57 -19.15 15.52
N ASP A 39 -2.10 -20.30 15.03
CA ASP A 39 -1.38 -20.39 13.76
C ASP A 39 -2.19 -19.82 12.57
N ASP A 40 -3.51 -20.05 12.55
CA ASP A 40 -4.42 -19.46 11.54
C ASP A 40 -4.38 -17.93 11.49
N LYS A 41 -4.23 -17.26 12.63
CA LYS A 41 -4.14 -15.80 12.69
C LYS A 41 -2.75 -15.30 12.32
N LYS A 42 -1.72 -16.10 12.59
CA LYS A 42 -0.35 -15.81 12.23
C LYS A 42 -0.19 -15.82 10.71
N ASP A 43 -0.69 -16.86 10.03
CA ASP A 43 -0.63 -16.95 8.56
C ASP A 43 -1.43 -15.84 7.87
N LYS A 44 -2.65 -15.55 8.36
CA LYS A 44 -3.46 -14.43 7.85
C LYS A 44 -2.78 -13.08 8.08
N GLY A 45 -2.10 -12.89 9.21
CA GLY A 45 -1.33 -11.67 9.52
C GLY A 45 -0.15 -11.48 8.57
N ILE A 46 0.64 -12.52 8.31
CA ILE A 46 1.76 -12.50 7.34
C ILE A 46 1.23 -12.21 5.93
N GLN A 47 0.17 -12.90 5.51
CA GLN A 47 -0.40 -12.70 4.18
C GLN A 47 -0.94 -11.28 4.00
N SER A 48 -1.64 -10.74 5.01
CA SER A 48 -2.16 -9.37 5.00
C SER A 48 -1.04 -8.33 4.98
N LEU A 49 0.05 -8.56 5.72
CA LEU A 49 1.25 -7.71 5.69
C LEU A 49 1.88 -7.65 4.29
N ILE A 50 2.09 -8.82 3.69
CA ILE A 50 2.68 -8.94 2.35
C ILE A 50 1.78 -8.30 1.30
N LEU A 51 0.46 -8.57 1.36
CA LEU A 51 -0.51 -7.98 0.43
C LEU A 51 -0.63 -6.47 0.60
N GLY A 52 -0.65 -5.96 1.82
CA GLY A 52 -0.69 -4.52 2.09
C GLY A 52 0.56 -3.79 1.58
N ALA A 53 1.74 -4.38 1.82
CA ALA A 53 3.01 -3.85 1.31
C ALA A 53 3.07 -3.89 -0.23
N LEU A 54 2.66 -4.99 -0.86
CA LEU A 54 2.61 -5.13 -2.32
C LEU A 54 1.60 -4.17 -2.95
N LEU A 55 0.35 -4.15 -2.47
CA LEU A 55 -0.68 -3.26 -3.01
C LEU A 55 -0.28 -1.79 -2.85
N GLY A 56 0.23 -1.39 -1.68
CA GLY A 56 0.69 -0.03 -1.44
C GLY A 56 1.82 0.39 -2.35
N ALA A 57 2.83 -0.48 -2.50
CA ALA A 57 3.98 -0.21 -3.38
C ALA A 57 3.57 -0.16 -4.86
N VAL A 58 2.74 -1.11 -5.31
CA VAL A 58 2.29 -1.19 -6.70
C VAL A 58 1.39 -0.01 -7.06
N LEU A 59 0.41 0.35 -6.21
CA LEU A 59 -0.44 1.52 -6.44
C LEU A 59 0.40 2.79 -6.51
N LYS A 60 1.31 2.98 -5.56
CA LYS A 60 2.20 4.15 -5.56
C LYS A 60 3.06 4.20 -6.82
N ALA A 61 3.65 3.08 -7.23
CA ALA A 61 4.48 2.99 -8.43
C ALA A 61 3.70 3.29 -9.71
N LEU A 62 2.49 2.72 -9.86
CA LEU A 62 1.63 2.94 -11.04
C LEU A 62 1.18 4.39 -11.16
N PHE A 63 0.74 5.02 -10.07
CA PHE A 63 0.33 6.43 -10.10
C PHE A 63 1.53 7.37 -10.29
N THR A 64 2.69 7.05 -9.72
CA THR A 64 3.92 7.82 -9.96
C THR A 64 4.36 7.71 -11.43
N ALA A 65 4.35 6.51 -12.00
CA ALA A 65 4.67 6.29 -13.41
C ALA A 65 3.67 6.99 -14.35
N LEU A 66 2.39 7.02 -14.00
CA LEU A 66 1.36 7.76 -14.72
C LEU A 66 1.61 9.27 -14.67
N ALA A 67 1.96 9.81 -13.49
CA ALA A 67 2.30 11.22 -13.34
C ALA A 67 3.52 11.62 -14.18
N THR A 68 4.59 10.82 -14.15
CA THR A 68 5.79 11.02 -14.97
C THR A 68 5.50 10.91 -16.47
N GLY A 69 4.68 9.94 -16.88
CA GLY A 69 4.24 9.79 -18.26
C GLY A 69 3.43 11.00 -18.75
N LEU A 70 2.53 11.53 -17.92
CA LEU A 70 1.78 12.75 -18.23
C LEU A 70 2.68 13.99 -18.32
N GLN A 71 3.69 14.11 -17.46
CA GLN A 71 4.69 15.18 -17.56
C GLN A 71 5.51 15.09 -18.85
N SER A 72 5.81 13.88 -19.34
CA SER A 72 6.61 13.70 -20.56
C SER A 72 5.84 14.00 -21.86
N LEU A 73 4.52 14.13 -21.79
CA LEU A 73 3.64 14.42 -22.94
C LEU A 73 3.29 15.91 -23.05
N GLY A 74 3.77 16.75 -22.14
CA GLY A 74 3.58 18.21 -22.12
C GLY A 74 4.87 18.98 -22.20
#